data_AF-A0A5K1F0P3-F1
#
_entry.id   AF-A0A5K1F0P3-F1
#
_cell.length_a   1.000
_cell.length_b   1.000
_cell.length_c   1.000
_cell.angle_alpha   90.00
_cell.angle_beta   90.00
_cell.angle_gamma   90.00
#
_symmetry.space_group_name_H-M   'P 1'
#
loop_
_entity.id
_entity.type
_entity.pdbx_description
1 polymer ?
#
loop_
_entity_poly.entity_id
_entity_poly.type
_entity_poly.pdbx_seq_one_letter_code
_entity_poly.pdbx_strand_id
1 'polypeptide(L)' 'SYSEITSDAYFNYIKQYVVGIGPWKDTVVPPMENHLTTATDLVAKAHAHDLQ' A
#
# COMPACT_ATOMS: atom_id res chain seq x y z
N SER A 1 2.20 -4.23 12.62
CA SER A 1 1.05 -4.87 11.97
C SER A 1 0.90 -4.34 10.54
N TYR A 2 0.08 -4.97 9.70
CA TYR A 2 -0.13 -4.50 8.31
C TYR A 2 -0.67 -3.06 8.25
N SER A 3 -1.54 -2.68 9.19
CA SER A 3 -2.08 -1.31 9.27
C SER A 3 -1.04 -0.26 9.66
N GLU A 4 -0.03 -0.62 10.47
CA GLU A 4 1.04 0.32 10.84
C GLU A 4 1.94 0.65 9.65
N ILE A 5 2.34 -0.36 8.86
CA ILE A 5 3.21 -0.18 7.68
C ILE A 5 2.49 0.38 6.45
N THR A 6 1.16 0.50 6.51
CA THR A 6 0.32 1.12 5.46
C THR A 6 -0.34 2.41 5.95
N SER A 7 0.10 2.92 7.11
CA SER A 7 -0.38 4.18 7.67
C SER A 7 0.27 5.39 7.00
N ASP A 8 -0.45 6.50 6.96
CA ASP A 8 0.03 7.78 6.43
C ASP A 8 1.31 8.25 7.15
N ALA A 9 1.41 8.00 8.46
CA ALA A 9 2.59 8.31 9.26
C ALA A 9 3.83 7.52 8.79
N TYR A 10 3.64 6.25 8.46
CA TYR A 10 4.71 5.41 7.93
C TYR A 10 5.12 5.84 6.51
N PHE A 11 4.15 6.15 5.63
CA PHE A 11 4.45 6.68 4.30
C PHE A 11 5.20 8.01 4.34
N ASN A 12 4.82 8.91 5.24
CA ASN A 12 5.56 10.16 5.46
C ASN A 12 6.98 9.95 5.99
N TYR A 13 7.20 8.91 6.78
CA TYR A 13 8.54 8.54 7.26
C TYR A 13 9.42 7.97 6.13
N ILE A 14 8.91 7.00 5.37
CA ILE A 14 9.73 6.29 4.37
C ILE A 14 10.02 7.14 3.12
N LYS A 15 9.16 8.11 2.77
CA LYS A 15 9.34 8.93 1.54
C LYS A 15 10.64 9.75 1.51
N GLN A 16 11.29 9.92 2.66
CA GLN A 16 12.61 10.55 2.74
C GLN A 16 13.73 9.65 2.22
N TYR A 17 13.48 8.34 2.14
CA TYR A 17 14.48 7.30 1.85
C TYR A 17 14.15 6.50 0.59
N VAL A 18 12.92 6.57 0.09
CA VAL A 18 12.44 5.76 -1.05
C VAL A 18 11.67 6.62 -2.05
N VAL A 19 11.66 6.17 -3.31
CA VAL A 19 10.94 6.82 -4.42
C VAL A 19 9.56 6.23 -4.68
N GLY A 20 9.25 5.06 -4.10
CA GLY A 20 8.00 4.34 -4.31
C GLY A 20 7.90 3.09 -3.44
N ILE A 21 6.72 2.47 -3.44
CA ILE A 21 6.46 1.22 -2.72
C ILE A 21 6.07 0.09 -3.68
N GLY A 22 6.63 -1.10 -3.46
CA GLY A 22 6.29 -2.30 -4.23
C GLY A 22 5.47 -3.28 -3.41
N PRO A 23 4.15 -3.07 -3.22
CA PRO A 23 3.33 -3.99 -2.47
C PRO A 23 3.18 -5.33 -3.20
N TRP A 24 2.98 -6.40 -2.43
CA TRP A 24 2.66 -7.71 -2.98
C TRP A 24 1.28 -7.68 -3.66
N LYS A 25 1.07 -8.42 -4.75
CA LYS A 25 -0.20 -8.44 -5.52
C LYS A 25 -1.44 -8.63 -4.63
N ASP A 26 -1.41 -9.64 -3.78
CA ASP A 26 -2.42 -10.00 -2.78
C ASP A 26 -2.63 -8.95 -1.66
N THR A 27 -1.74 -7.98 -1.46
CA THR A 27 -2.01 -6.84 -0.55
C THR A 27 -2.77 -5.72 -1.25
N VAL A 28 -2.62 -5.62 -2.57
CA VAL A 28 -3.41 -4.72 -3.42
C VAL A 28 -4.78 -5.32 -3.71
N VAL A 29 -4.84 -6.63 -4.00
CA VAL A 29 -6.08 -7.34 -4.30
C VAL A 29 -6.16 -8.58 -3.40
N PRO A 30 -6.69 -8.46 -2.18
CA PRO A 30 -6.76 -9.57 -1.25
C PRO A 30 -7.64 -10.69 -1.83
N PRO A 31 -7.13 -11.92 -1.96
CA PRO A 31 -7.96 -13.04 -2.36
C PRO A 31 -8.89 -13.43 -1.21
N MET A 32 -10.16 -13.64 -1.51
CA MET A 32 -11.15 -14.17 -0.57
C MET A 32 -11.84 -15.36 -1.22
N GLU A 33 -11.77 -16.52 -0.58
CA GLU A 33 -12.35 -17.77 -1.09
C GLU A 33 -11.92 -18.12 -2.53
N ASN A 34 -10.62 -17.96 -2.85
CA ASN A 34 -10.04 -18.15 -4.19
C ASN A 34 -10.55 -17.19 -5.28
N HIS A 35 -11.26 -16.13 -4.92
CA HIS A 35 -11.69 -15.08 -5.82
C HIS A 35 -10.89 -13.79 -5.56
N LEU A 36 -10.56 -13.06 -6.62
CA LEU A 36 -10.00 -11.71 -6.49
C LEU A 36 -11.12 -10.77 -5.99
N THR A 37 -10.84 -10.04 -4.92
CA THR A 37 -11.78 -9.04 -4.39
C THR A 37 -11.51 -7.65 -4.98
N THR A 38 -12.23 -6.64 -4.52
CA THR A 38 -11.97 -5.25 -4.90
C THR A 38 -10.56 -4.84 -4.47
N ALA A 39 -9.86 -4.14 -5.35
CA ALA A 39 -8.55 -3.59 -5.04
C ALA A 39 -8.63 -2.62 -3.84
N THR A 40 -7.66 -2.70 -2.95
CA THR A 40 -7.51 -1.78 -1.81
C THR A 40 -7.07 -0.40 -2.29
N ASP A 41 -7.25 0.60 -1.42
CA ASP A 41 -6.83 1.98 -1.68
C ASP A 41 -5.32 2.20 -1.46
N LEU A 42 -4.54 1.13 -1.26
CA LEU A 42 -3.13 1.19 -0.91
C LEU A 42 -2.29 1.96 -1.93
N VAL A 43 -2.50 1.68 -3.23
CA VAL A 43 -1.78 2.36 -4.32
C VAL A 43 -2.19 3.83 -4.41
N ALA A 44 -3.49 4.12 -4.27
CA ALA A 44 -4.01 5.49 -4.29
C ALA A 44 -3.46 6.31 -3.10
N LYS A 45 -3.35 5.70 -1.92
CA LYS A 45 -2.72 6.32 -0.75
C LYS A 45 -1.24 6.58 -0.99
N ALA A 46 -0.48 5.62 -1.51
CA ALA A 46 0.93 5.82 -1.82
C ALA A 46 1.14 7.01 -2.78
N HIS A 47 0.33 7.09 -3.85
CA HIS A 47 0.36 8.20 -4.81
C HIS A 47 0.01 9.54 -4.17
N ALA A 48 -0.93 9.58 -3.22
CA ALA A 48 -1.27 10.78 -2.47
C ALA A 48 -0.11 11.28 -1.56
N HIS A 49 0.87 10.42 -1.27
CA HIS A 49 2.06 10.74 -0.47
C HIS A 49 3.33 10.96 -1.32
N ASP A 50 3.19 11.18 -2.62
CA ASP A 50 4.28 11.36 -3.59
C ASP A 50 5.20 10.12 -3.72
N LEU A 51 4.68 8.93 -3.41
CA LEU A 51 5.37 7.65 -3.60
C LEU A 51 4.88 7.00 -4.90
N GLN A 52 5.79 6.50 -5.75
CA GLN A 52 5.44 5.72 -6.95
C GLN A 52 4.83 4.35 -6.64
#